data_AF-A0A7W2L6D7-F1
#
_entry.id   AF-A0A7W2L6D7-F1
#
_cell.length_a   1.000
_cell.length_b   1.000
_cell.length_c   1.000
_cell.angle_alpha   90.00
_cell.angle_beta   90.00
_cell.angle_gamma   90.00
#
_symmetry.space_group_name_H-M   'P 1'
#
loop_
_entity.id
_entity.type
_entity.pdbx_description
1 polymer ?
#
loop_
_entity_poly.entity_id
_entity_poly.type
_entity_poly.pdbx_seq_one_letter_code
_entity_poly.pdbx_strand_id
1 'polypeptide(L)' 'MLQKLRQTWFSNVRADVLAGLVVALALIPEAIAFSIIAGVDPKVGLYASFCICAVIA' A
#
# COMPACT_ATOMS: atom_id res chain seq x y z
N MET A 1 13.16 -11.54 -24.00
CA MET A 1 13.05 -11.43 -22.52
C MET A 1 12.45 -10.08 -22.09
N LEU A 2 13.05 -8.94 -22.51
CA LEU A 2 12.55 -7.59 -22.19
C LEU A 2 11.11 -7.30 -22.64
N GLN A 3 10.71 -7.75 -23.84
CA GLN A 3 9.32 -7.58 -24.30
C GLN A 3 8.30 -8.38 -23.47
N LYS A 4 8.69 -9.56 -22.94
CA LYS A 4 7.84 -10.35 -22.04
C LYS A 4 7.60 -9.61 -20.72
N LEU A 5 8.66 -9.06 -20.13
CA LEU A 5 8.56 -8.25 -18.91
C LEU A 5 7.66 -7.03 -19.10
N ARG A 6 7.81 -6.30 -20.22
CA ARG A 6 6.95 -5.16 -20.55
C ARG A 6 5.49 -5.59 -20.71
N GLN A 7 5.25 -6.72 -21.36
CA GLN A 7 3.89 -7.24 -21.53
C GLN A 7 3.28 -7.65 -20.19
N THR A 8 4.05 -8.22 -19.26
CA THR A 8 3.58 -8.63 -17.92
C THR A 8 3.29 -7.42 -17.02
N TRP A 9 4.20 -6.46 -16.94
CA TRP A 9 4.06 -5.27 -16.08
C TRP A 9 2.96 -4.31 -16.54
N PHE A 10 2.68 -4.25 -17.85
CA PHE A 10 1.64 -3.39 -18.40
C PHE A 10 0.45 -4.21 -18.95
N SER A 11 0.36 -5.50 -18.58
CA SER A 11 -0.71 -6.38 -19.06
C SER A 11 -2.08 -5.90 -18.59
N ASN A 12 -2.17 -5.41 -17.35
CA ASN A 12 -3.45 -5.17 -16.68
C ASN A 12 -3.46 -3.93 -15.80
N VAL A 13 -3.00 -2.81 -16.36
CA VAL A 13 -2.88 -1.51 -15.67
C VAL A 13 -4.17 -1.10 -14.95
N ARG A 14 -5.36 -1.39 -15.52
CA ARG A 14 -6.64 -1.06 -14.88
C ARG A 14 -6.84 -1.83 -13.57
N ALA A 15 -6.56 -3.12 -13.57
CA ALA A 15 -6.69 -3.95 -12.38
C ALA A 15 -5.63 -3.55 -11.33
N ASP A 16 -4.40 -3.27 -11.75
CA ASP A 16 -3.31 -2.88 -10.85
C ASP A 16 -3.60 -1.54 -10.15
N VAL A 17 -4.14 -0.56 -10.88
CA VAL A 17 -4.54 0.73 -10.30
C VAL A 17 -5.71 0.57 -9.34
N LEU A 18 -6.72 -0.23 -9.70
CA LEU A 18 -7.86 -0.49 -8.81
C LEU A 18 -7.42 -1.26 -7.55
N ALA A 19 -6.52 -2.24 -7.69
CA ALA A 19 -5.96 -2.98 -6.58
C ALA A 19 -5.16 -2.06 -5.65
N GLY A 20 -4.28 -1.21 -6.19
CA GLY A 20 -3.52 -0.25 -5.42
C GLY A 20 -4.39 0.74 -4.65
N LEU A 21 -5.47 1.24 -5.27
CA LEU A 21 -6.44 2.12 -4.61
C LEU A 21 -7.16 1.41 -3.47
N VAL A 22 -7.65 0.20 -3.70
CA VAL A 22 -8.37 -0.59 -2.68
C VAL A 22 -7.44 -0.92 -1.50
N VAL A 23 -6.19 -1.31 -1.78
CA VAL A 23 -5.18 -1.56 -0.74
C VAL A 23 -4.91 -0.29 0.06
N ALA A 24 -4.70 0.85 -0.59
CA ALA A 24 -4.45 2.12 0.10
C ALA A 24 -5.60 2.52 1.03
N LEU A 25 -6.85 2.31 0.61
CA LEU A 25 -8.02 2.55 1.45
C LEU A 25 -8.13 1.57 2.62
N ALA A 26 -7.74 0.30 2.42
CA ALA A 26 -7.74 -0.71 3.47
C ALA A 26 -6.68 -0.46 4.55
N LEU A 27 -5.54 0.14 4.21
CA LEU A 27 -4.45 0.44 5.14
C LEU A 27 -4.81 1.50 6.21
N ILE A 28 -5.82 2.34 5.96
CA ILE A 28 -6.24 3.40 6.89
C ILE A 28 -6.76 2.82 8.22
N PRO A 29 -7.82 1.99 8.23
CA PRO A 29 -8.31 1.38 9.47
C PRO A 29 -7.30 0.40 10.08
N GLU A 30 -6.50 -0.29 9.27
CA GLU A 30 -5.46 -1.23 9.75
C GLU A 30 -4.36 -0.51 10.54
N ALA A 31 -3.82 0.59 10.01
CA ALA A 31 -2.80 1.40 10.69
C ALA A 31 -3.33 2.03 11.98
N ILE A 32 -4.61 2.45 12.00
CA ILE A 32 -5.26 2.96 13.21
C ILE A 32 -5.40 1.85 14.26
N ALA A 33 -5.84 0.65 13.87
CA ALA A 33 -5.95 -0.47 14.80
C ALA A 33 -4.59 -0.84 15.44
N PHE A 34 -3.53 -0.94 14.64
CA PHE A 34 -2.20 -1.24 15.16
C PHE A 34 -1.63 -0.14 16.06
N SER A 35 -1.87 1.14 15.74
CA SER A 35 -1.43 2.25 16.59
C SER A 35 -2.09 2.23 17.97
N ILE A 36 -3.39 1.90 18.03
CA ILE A 36 -4.14 1.78 19.29
C ILE A 36 -3.61 0.61 20.12
N ILE A 37 -3.32 -0.54 19.49
CA ILE A 37 -2.74 -1.71 20.18
C ILE A 37 -1.35 -1.38 20.73
N ALA A 38 -0.55 -0.62 19.99
CA ALA A 38 0.80 -0.23 20.38
C ALA A 38 0.83 0.91 21.43
N GLY A 39 -0.32 1.50 21.79
CA GLY A 39 -0.41 2.61 22.75
C GLY A 39 0.18 3.92 22.24
N VAL A 40 0.29 4.09 20.91
CA VAL A 40 0.78 5.30 20.26
C VAL A 40 -0.36 6.06 19.59
N ASP A 41 -0.19 7.37 19.41
CA ASP A 41 -1.20 8.19 18.73
C ASP A 41 -1.50 7.65 17.31
N PRO A 42 -2.78 7.56 16.89
CA PRO A 42 -3.15 7.03 15.58
C PRO A 42 -2.50 7.70 14.37
N LYS A 43 -2.11 8.96 14.54
CA LYS A 43 -1.37 9.72 13.53
C LYS A 43 -0.02 9.06 13.21
N VAL A 44 0.65 8.51 14.22
CA VAL A 44 1.95 7.83 14.05
C VAL A 44 1.80 6.56 13.21
N GLY A 45 0.70 5.82 13.39
CA GLY A 45 0.40 4.64 12.58
C GLY A 45 0.26 4.97 11.08
N LEU A 46 -0.41 6.08 10.75
CA LEU A 46 -0.57 6.55 9.38
C LEU A 46 0.75 7.02 8.75
N TYR A 47 1.63 7.68 9.50
CA TYR A 47 2.95 8.04 9.00
C TYR A 47 3.83 6.81 8.76
N ALA A 48 3.77 5.83 9.67
CA ALA A 48 4.53 4.59 9.54
C ALA A 48 4.10 3.78 8.32
N SER A 49 2.79 3.62 8.08
CA SER A 49 2.29 2.87 6.92
C SER A 49 2.71 3.51 5.60
N PHE A 50 2.69 4.84 5.49
CA PHE A 50 3.18 5.56 4.31
C PHE A 50 4.68 5.37 4.09
N CYS A 51 5.50 5.53 5.14
CA CYS A 51 6.96 5.37 5.04
C CYS A 51 7.34 3.95 4.60
N ILE A 52 6.67 2.93 5.14
CA ILE A 52 6.92 1.52 4.76
C ILE A 52 6.52 1.30 3.30
N CYS A 53 5.36 1.80 2.89
CA CYS A 53 4.91 1.72 1.50
C CYS A 53 5.91 2.39 0.54
N ALA A 54 6.40 3.59 0.86
CA ALA A 54 7.33 4.32 0.00
C ALA A 54 8.75 3.73 -0.08
N VAL A 55 9.20 3.01 0.97
CA VAL A 55 10.55 2.44 1.03
C VAL A 55 10.60 1.02 0.45
N ILE A 56 9.52 0.24 0.58
CA ILE A 56 9.49 -1.18 0.23
C ILE A 56 8.78 -1.46 -1.11
N ALA A 57 7.72 -0.72 -1.43
CA ALA A 57 6.95 -0.94 -2.68
C ALA A 57 7.75 -0.52 -3.91
#